data_AF-A0A525D6P0-F1
#
_entry.id   AF-A0A525D6P0-F1
#
_cell.length_a   1.000
_cell.length_b   1.000
_cell.length_c   1.000
_cell.angle_alpha   90.00
_cell.angle_beta   90.00
_cell.angle_gamma   90.00
#
_symmetry.space_group_name_H-M   'P 1'
#
loop_
_entity.id
_entity.type
_entity.pdbx_description
1 polymer ?
#
loop_
_entity_poly.entity_id
_entity_poly.type
_entity_poly.pdbx_seq_one_letter_code
_entity_poly.pdbx_strand_id
1 'polypeptide(L)'
;MDNSILKINILAIAISGLLMLLSGVLLYLFKHLLSGDVLRYFLPIPPIGVAAYIFVFNMFKTYNAALPDKSVTLVSEVLISSLISGLIFFVFVVLLIAVISLFLK
;
A
#
# COMPACT_ATOMS: atom_id res chain seq x y z
N MET A 1 -21.67 -1.30 -20.18
CA MET A 1 -20.92 -2.11 -19.20
C MET A 1 -21.82 -3.27 -18.80
N ASP A 2 -21.37 -4.51 -18.97
CA ASP A 2 -22.25 -5.68 -18.80
C ASP A 2 -22.80 -5.78 -17.37
N ASN A 3 -24.09 -6.10 -17.25
CA ASN A 3 -24.79 -6.18 -15.96
C ASN A 3 -24.16 -7.23 -15.02
N SER A 4 -23.54 -8.26 -15.60
CA SER A 4 -22.76 -9.28 -14.89
C SER A 4 -21.48 -8.71 -14.27
N ILE A 5 -20.78 -7.81 -14.97
CA ILE A 5 -19.55 -7.17 -14.47
C ILE A 5 -19.90 -6.28 -13.26
N LEU A 6 -21.01 -5.55 -13.33
CA LEU A 6 -21.47 -4.72 -12.21
C LEU A 6 -21.76 -5.54 -10.95
N LYS A 7 -22.48 -6.67 -11.09
CA LYS A 7 -22.79 -7.57 -9.96
C LYS A 7 -21.53 -8.17 -9.34
N ILE A 8 -20.57 -8.58 -10.16
CA ILE A 8 -19.28 -9.12 -9.70
C ILE A 8 -18.52 -8.04 -8.91
N ASN A 9 -18.47 -6.81 -9.41
CA ASN A 9 -17.78 -5.71 -8.73
C ASN A 9 -18.43 -5.37 -7.38
N ILE A 10 -19.76 -5.31 -7.32
CA ILE A 10 -20.49 -5.05 -6.06
C ILE A 10 -20.22 -6.17 -5.05
N LEU A 11 -20.25 -7.43 -5.50
CA LEU A 11 -19.96 -8.59 -4.65
C LEU A 11 -18.51 -8.56 -4.16
N ALA A 12 -17.56 -8.21 -5.02
CA ALA A 12 -16.16 -8.06 -4.66
C ALA A 12 -15.97 -6.96 -3.59
N ILE A 13 -16.61 -5.80 -3.76
CA ILE A 13 -16.58 -4.72 -2.77
C ILE A 13 -17.16 -5.19 -1.43
N ALA A 14 -18.30 -5.88 -1.44
CA ALA A 14 -18.93 -6.37 -0.22
C ALA A 14 -18.03 -7.38 0.52
N ILE A 15 -17.43 -8.33 -0.21
CA ILE A 15 -16.51 -9.31 0.36
C ILE A 15 -15.23 -8.64 0.86
N SER A 16 -14.63 -7.74 0.09
CA SER A 16 -13.44 -6.98 0.51
C SER A 16 -13.72 -6.14 1.76
N GLY A 17 -14.88 -5.47 1.83
CA GLY A 17 -15.30 -4.71 3.00
C GLY A 17 -15.48 -5.59 4.24
N LEU A 18 -16.10 -6.78 4.08
CA LEU A 18 -16.22 -7.75 5.16
C LEU A 18 -14.84 -8.27 5.62
N LEU A 19 -13.94 -8.57 4.69
CA LEU A 19 -12.58 -9.00 5.02
C LEU A 19 -11.82 -7.89 5.76
N MET A 20 -11.94 -6.63 5.32
CA MET A 20 -11.32 -5.49 6.01
C MET A 20 -11.87 -5.34 7.44
N LEU A 21 -13.18 -5.50 7.64
CA LEU A 21 -13.80 -5.49 8.96
C LEU A 21 -13.22 -6.60 9.85
N LEU A 22 -13.19 -7.84 9.35
CA LEU A 22 -12.68 -9.00 10.09
C LEU A 22 -11.19 -8.83 10.42
N SER A 23 -10.39 -8.38 9.47
CA SER A 23 -8.98 -8.06 9.70
C SER A 23 -8.81 -6.97 10.75
N GLY A 24 -9.61 -5.90 10.71
CA GLY A 24 -9.59 -4.83 11.71
C GLY A 24 -9.95 -5.32 13.12
N VAL A 25 -10.99 -6.16 13.24
CA VAL A 25 -11.38 -6.79 14.52
C VAL A 25 -10.27 -7.68 15.05
N LEU A 26 -9.67 -8.52 14.21
CA LEU A 26 -8.53 -9.37 14.60
C LEU A 26 -7.35 -8.52 15.08
N LEU A 27 -6.95 -7.50 14.32
CA LEU A 27 -5.86 -6.60 14.70
C LEU A 27 -6.14 -5.88 16.03
N TYR A 28 -7.41 -5.51 16.28
CA TYR A 28 -7.82 -4.87 17.53
C TYR A 28 -7.75 -5.82 18.73
N LEU A 29 -8.27 -7.04 18.60
CA LEU A 29 -8.27 -8.05 19.67
C LEU A 29 -6.85 -8.53 20.00
N PHE A 30 -6.02 -8.72 18.97
CA PHE A 30 -4.65 -9.22 19.10
C PHE A 30 -3.60 -8.09 19.15
N LYS A 31 -4.01 -6.85 19.43
CA LYS A 31 -3.10 -5.67 19.46
C LYS A 31 -1.86 -5.85 20.34
N HIS A 32 -1.97 -6.62 21.42
CA HIS A 32 -0.88 -6.89 22.34
C HIS A 32 0.24 -7.74 21.71
N LEU A 33 -0.12 -8.75 20.90
CA LEU A 33 0.83 -9.56 20.10
C LEU A 33 1.48 -8.71 19.01
N LEU A 34 0.72 -7.76 18.44
CA LEU A 34 1.22 -6.86 17.41
C LEU A 34 2.20 -5.82 17.95
N SER A 35 2.03 -5.32 19.18
CA SER A 35 2.92 -4.33 19.78
C SER A 35 4.19 -4.94 20.41
N GLY A 36 4.10 -6.17 20.93
CA GLY A 36 5.14 -6.81 21.73
C GLY A 36 6.12 -7.70 20.96
N ASP A 37 5.73 -8.25 19.81
CA ASP A 37 6.49 -9.29 19.08
C ASP A 37 6.96 -8.86 17.68
N VAL A 38 7.62 -9.80 16.98
CA VAL A 38 8.12 -9.67 15.60
C VAL A 38 7.02 -9.30 14.59
N LEU A 39 5.75 -9.59 14.88
CA LEU A 39 4.61 -9.32 13.99
C LEU A 39 4.47 -7.84 13.60
N ARG A 40 4.97 -6.90 14.42
CA ARG A 40 4.97 -5.46 14.07
C ARG A 40 5.71 -5.14 12.78
N TYR A 41 6.73 -5.94 12.44
CA TYR A 41 7.52 -5.74 11.22
C TYR A 41 6.78 -6.22 9.96
N PHE A 42 5.67 -6.95 10.12
CA PHE A 42 4.83 -7.41 9.01
C PHE A 42 3.67 -6.45 8.72
N LEU A 43 3.32 -5.55 9.65
CA LEU A 43 2.29 -4.52 9.46
C LEU A 43 2.52 -3.61 8.23
N PRO A 44 3.76 -3.29 7.81
CA PRO A 44 4.01 -2.53 6.60
C PRO A 44 3.82 -3.32 5.29
N ILE A 45 3.69 -4.65 5.32
CA ILE A 45 3.63 -5.46 4.07
C ILE A 45 2.43 -5.09 3.19
N PRO A 46 1.19 -4.95 3.71
CA PRO A 46 0.06 -4.55 2.89
C PRO A 46 0.25 -3.20 2.16
N PRO A 47 0.65 -2.09 2.83
CA PRO A 47 0.88 -0.83 2.11
C PRO A 47 2.06 -0.91 1.13
N ILE A 48 3.11 -1.69 1.43
CA ILE A 48 4.21 -1.95 0.48
C ILE A 48 3.69 -2.65 -0.79
N GLY A 49 2.84 -3.66 -0.64
CA GLY A 49 2.24 -4.39 -1.77
C GLY A 49 1.38 -3.48 -2.65
N VAL A 50 0.56 -2.62 -2.05
CA VAL A 50 -0.26 -1.64 -2.79
C VAL A 50 0.61 -0.65 -3.55
N ALA A 51 1.66 -0.12 -2.92
CA ALA A 51 2.59 0.81 -3.56
C ALA A 51 3.31 0.15 -4.75
N ALA A 52 3.78 -1.09 -4.60
CA ALA A 52 4.41 -1.85 -5.67
C ALA A 52 3.46 -2.10 -6.86
N TYR A 53 2.21 -2.47 -6.59
CA TYR A 53 1.18 -2.63 -7.63
C TYR A 53 0.95 -1.33 -8.41
N ILE A 54 0.76 -0.20 -7.71
CA ILE A 54 0.54 1.11 -8.36
C ILE A 54 1.75 1.51 -9.20
N PHE A 55 2.97 1.29 -8.69
CA PHE A 55 4.20 1.55 -9.42
C PHE A 55 4.25 0.76 -10.73
N VAL A 56 4.05 -0.56 -10.67
CA VAL A 56 4.08 -1.43 -11.85
C VAL A 56 2.97 -1.05 -12.83
N PHE A 57 1.75 -0.80 -12.35
CA PHE A 57 0.63 -0.36 -13.17
C PHE A 57 0.94 0.94 -13.92
N ASN A 58 1.50 1.94 -13.24
CA ASN A 58 1.86 3.22 -13.85
C ASN A 58 3.02 3.09 -14.84
N MET A 59 3.97 2.20 -14.58
CA MET A 59 5.05 1.87 -15.50
C MET A 59 4.46 1.27 -16.80
N PHE A 60 3.66 0.20 -16.71
CA PHE A 60 3.03 -0.38 -17.89
C PHE A 60 2.12 0.60 -18.63
N LYS A 61 1.43 1.50 -17.93
CA LYS A 61 0.66 2.57 -18.56
C LYS A 61 1.54 3.52 -19.38
N THR A 62 2.70 3.91 -18.84
CA THR A 62 3.67 4.79 -19.51
C THR A 62 4.27 4.14 -20.76
N TYR A 63 4.50 2.82 -20.71
CA TYR A 63 5.11 2.04 -21.79
C TYR A 63 4.09 1.33 -22.71
N ASN A 64 2.82 1.79 -22.77
CA ASN A 64 1.78 1.21 -23.63
C ASN A 64 1.61 -0.32 -23.47
N ALA A 65 1.62 -0.80 -22.23
CA ALA A 65 1.59 -2.21 -21.86
C ALA A 65 2.79 -3.06 -22.36
N ALA A 66 3.87 -2.44 -22.83
CA ALA A 66 5.14 -3.09 -23.13
C ALA A 66 6.12 -2.96 -21.96
N LEU A 67 7.09 -3.88 -21.90
CA LEU A 67 8.25 -3.72 -21.03
C LEU A 67 9.21 -2.68 -21.64
N PRO A 68 9.95 -1.91 -20.82
CA PRO A 68 10.99 -1.04 -21.34
C PRO A 68 12.06 -1.85 -22.08
N ASP A 69 12.44 -1.43 -23.29
CA ASP A 69 13.42 -2.13 -24.13
C ASP A 69 14.80 -2.29 -23.46
N LYS A 70 15.11 -1.43 -22.47
CA LYS A 70 16.38 -1.44 -21.74
C LYS A 70 16.14 -1.71 -20.26
N SER A 71 16.58 -2.88 -19.79
CA SER A 71 16.54 -3.28 -18.38
C SER A 71 17.25 -2.28 -17.44
N VAL A 72 18.28 -1.59 -17.94
CA VAL A 72 18.99 -0.52 -17.19
C VAL A 72 18.08 0.67 -16.89
N THR A 73 17.19 1.05 -17.82
CA THR A 73 16.23 2.13 -17.62
C THR A 73 15.23 1.75 -16.53
N LEU A 74 14.74 0.52 -16.54
CA LEU A 74 13.81 0.02 -15.52
C LEU A 74 14.44 0.01 -14.11
N VAL A 75 15.68 -0.45 -13.98
CA VAL A 75 16.39 -0.42 -12.69
C VAL A 75 16.58 1.02 -12.19
N SER A 76 16.95 1.95 -13.07
CA SER A 76 17.12 3.35 -12.71
C SER A 76 15.79 3.99 -12.27
N GLU A 77 14.70 3.72 -12.98
CA GLU A 77 13.36 4.21 -12.64
C GLU A 77 12.87 3.67 -11.30
N VAL A 78 13.07 2.39 -11.03
CA VAL A 78 12.73 1.76 -9.74
C VAL A 78 13.51 2.43 -8.61
N LEU A 79 14.82 2.63 -8.77
CA LEU A 79 15.67 3.25 -7.75
C LEU A 79 15.28 4.69 -7.46
N ILE A 80 15.11 5.51 -8.51
CA ILE A 80 14.71 6.92 -8.37
C ILE A 80 13.32 7.03 -7.75
N SER A 81 12.37 6.21 -8.21
CA SER A 81 11.00 6.22 -7.69
C SER A 81 10.96 5.78 -6.23
N SER A 82 11.77 4.79 -5.85
CA SER A 82 11.90 4.32 -4.46
C SER A 82 12.52 5.40 -3.58
N LEU A 83 13.54 6.12 -4.06
CA LEU A 83 14.18 7.22 -3.33
C LEU A 83 13.19 8.37 -3.08
N ILE A 84 12.48 8.81 -4.13
CA ILE A 84 11.49 9.89 -4.03
C ILE A 84 10.35 9.49 -3.09
N SER A 85 9.81 8.29 -3.26
CA SER A 85 8.71 7.78 -2.42
C SER A 85 9.15 7.67 -0.96
N GLY A 86 10.37 7.18 -0.71
CA GLY A 86 10.96 7.09 0.62
C GLY A 86 11.12 8.46 1.27
N LEU A 87 11.58 9.47 0.53
CA LEU A 87 11.73 10.84 1.03
C LEU A 87 10.37 11.47 1.37
N ILE A 88 9.37 11.32 0.50
CA ILE A 88 8.00 11.81 0.77
C ILE A 88 7.42 11.11 1.99
N PHE A 89 7.57 9.79 2.10
CA PHE A 89 7.06 9.02 3.24
C PHE A 89 7.77 9.43 4.54
N PHE A 90 9.08 9.66 4.50
CA PHE A 90 9.83 10.16 5.64
C PHE A 90 9.29 11.51 6.13
N VAL A 91 9.08 12.47 5.22
CA VAL A 91 8.48 13.77 5.54
C VAL A 91 7.09 13.59 6.14
N PHE A 92 6.26 12.72 5.56
CA PHE A 92 4.93 12.43 6.09
C PHE A 92 4.98 11.86 7.51
N VAL A 93 5.86 10.90 7.79
CA VAL A 93 6.02 10.32 9.14
C VAL A 93 6.47 11.38 10.14
N VAL A 94 7.45 12.23 9.78
CA VAL A 94 7.90 13.34 10.64
C VAL A 94 6.75 14.29 10.97
N LEU A 95 5.94 14.66 9.98
CA LEU A 95 4.76 15.52 10.18
C LEU A 95 3.71 14.83 11.07
N LEU A 96 3.45 13.54 10.83
CA LEU A 96 2.49 12.77 11.63
C LEU A 96 2.91 12.71 13.10
N ILE A 97 4.19 12.44 13.37
CA ILE A 97 4.74 12.43 14.73
C ILE A 97 4.57 13.82 15.36
N ALA A 98 4.91 14.90 14.64
CA ALA A 98 4.76 16.26 15.15
C ALA A 98 3.30 16.60 15.51
N VAL A 99 2.34 16.20 14.66
CA VAL A 99 0.90 16.34 14.92
C VAL A 99 0.50 15.57 16.17
N ILE A 100 0.83 14.28 16.24
CA ILE A 100 0.50 13.44 17.39
C ILE A 100 1.08 14.01 18.68
N SER A 101 2.34 14.47 18.67
CA SER A 101 3.00 15.08 19.83
C SER A 101 2.39 16.43 20.24
N LEU A 102 1.78 17.17 19.32
CA LEU A 102 1.04 18.39 19.64
C LEU A 102 -0.33 18.11 20.28
N PHE A 103 -1.02 17.03 19.84
CA PHE A 103 -2.36 16.67 20.31
C PHE A 103 -2.39 15.76 21.56
N LEU A 104 -1.31 15.03 21.84
CA LEU A 104 -1.16 14.19 23.05
C LEU A 104 -0.45 14.92 24.21
N LYS A 105 -0.43 16.25 24.19
CA LYS A 105 -0.06 17.06 25.35
C LYS A 105 -1.22 17.18 26.34
#